data_AF-A0A0C2XXB0-F1
#
_entry.id   AF-A0A0C2XXB0-F1
#
_cell.length_a   1.000
_cell.length_b   1.000
_cell.length_c   1.000
_cell.angle_alpha   90.00
_cell.angle_beta   90.00
_cell.angle_gamma   90.00
#
_symmetry.space_group_name_H-M   'P 1'
#
loop_
_entity.id
_entity.type
_entity.pdbx_description
1 polymer ?
#
loop_
_entity_poly.entity_id
_entity_poly.type
_entity_poly.pdbx_seq_one_letter_code
_entity_poly.pdbx_strand_id
1 'polypeptide(L)'
;MSAVMAMQQGWYEDGKQVEKFKFQVNNNIDGLIKSVNDGSTSAFMWEWFTTKPYADKGLVRFIGSVPTPWPSWMVAAHSSATRAPAGLVRDFLSSLTEYVRKFAQGLQNLEPVGIQINEKPVVSGADGHSPNADYIVEKFGYPREDVNQWLATVGYPEDVGLVDLTVITQTLE
;
A
#
# COMPACT_ATOMS: atom_id res chain seq x y z
N MET A 1 0.95 11.03 3.28
CA MET A 1 -0.11 10.43 4.11
C MET A 1 -0.29 11.20 5.42
N SER A 2 0.74 11.38 6.24
CA SER A 2 0.64 12.11 7.52
C SER A 2 0.07 13.53 7.40
N ALA A 3 0.49 14.30 6.40
CA ALA A 3 -0.05 15.65 6.14
C ALA A 3 -1.54 15.60 5.74
N VAL A 4 -1.95 14.66 4.89
CA VAL A 4 -3.36 14.50 4.47
C VAL A 4 -4.24 14.07 5.63
N MET A 5 -3.78 13.12 6.46
CA MET A 5 -4.50 12.70 7.66
C MET A 5 -4.70 13.89 8.61
N ALA A 6 -3.66 14.70 8.82
CA ALA A 6 -3.76 15.90 9.64
C ALA A 6 -4.78 16.91 9.08
N MET A 7 -4.89 17.05 7.76
CA MET A 7 -5.95 17.84 7.12
C MET A 7 -7.35 17.25 7.35
N GLN A 8 -7.53 15.94 7.13
CA GLN A 8 -8.81 15.25 7.32
C GLN A 8 -9.31 15.30 8.76
N GLN A 9 -8.40 15.30 9.75
CA GLN A 9 -8.73 15.40 11.17
C GLN A 9 -8.93 16.86 11.64
N GLY A 10 -8.86 17.84 10.74
CA GLY A 10 -9.01 19.26 11.09
C GLY A 10 -7.88 19.79 11.98
N TRP A 11 -6.69 19.16 11.95
CA TRP A 11 -5.54 19.62 12.73
C TRP A 11 -4.90 20.90 12.14
N TYR A 12 -5.43 21.40 11.03
CA TYR A 12 -5.10 22.67 10.39
C TYR A 12 -6.34 23.58 10.32
N GLU A 13 -6.73 24.22 11.43
CA GLU A 13 -7.71 25.32 11.36
C GLU A 13 -7.00 26.68 11.24
N ASP A 14 -7.40 27.47 10.24
CA ASP A 14 -6.91 28.83 10.04
C ASP A 14 -7.30 29.70 11.25
N GLY A 15 -6.30 30.15 12.02
CA GLY A 15 -6.49 30.95 13.24
C GLY A 15 -6.25 30.22 14.57
N LYS A 16 -6.12 28.88 14.60
CA LYS A 16 -5.54 28.16 15.74
C LYS A 16 -4.14 27.71 15.34
N GLN A 17 -3.11 28.33 15.90
CA GLN A 17 -1.73 27.85 15.72
C GLN A 17 -1.55 26.50 16.41
N VAL A 18 -2.03 25.43 15.78
CA VAL A 18 -1.42 24.12 15.96
C VAL A 18 -0.02 24.30 15.38
N GLU A 19 1.01 24.33 16.22
CA GLU A 19 2.39 24.44 15.76
C GLU A 19 2.58 23.51 14.56
N LYS A 20 3.02 24.06 13.42
CA LYS A 20 3.21 23.29 12.18
C LYS A 20 3.94 22.00 12.53
N PHE A 21 3.32 20.85 12.27
CA PHE A 21 3.91 19.54 12.54
C PHE A 21 5.38 19.54 12.10
N LYS A 22 6.28 19.29 13.04
CA LYS A 22 7.72 19.18 12.75
C LYS A 22 7.97 17.80 12.15
N PHE A 23 8.06 17.74 10.83
CA PHE A 23 8.43 16.52 10.13
C PHE A 23 9.95 16.30 10.19
N GLN A 24 10.36 15.13 10.63
CA GLN A 24 11.76 14.71 10.65
C GLN A 24 12.04 13.81 9.44
N VAL A 25 13.10 14.12 8.71
CA VAL A 25 13.55 13.30 7.57
C VAL A 25 14.44 12.19 8.10
N ASN A 26 13.93 10.96 8.07
CA ASN A 26 14.63 9.77 8.58
C ASN A 26 15.09 8.79 7.49
N ASN A 27 14.99 9.20 6.21
CA ASN A 27 15.41 8.48 5.00
C ASN A 27 14.70 7.13 4.73
N ASN A 28 14.91 6.13 5.58
CA ASN A 28 14.46 4.76 5.37
C ASN A 28 13.81 4.18 6.64
N ILE A 29 13.33 2.94 6.55
CA ILE A 29 12.62 2.29 7.65
C ILE A 29 13.49 2.14 8.91
N ASP A 30 14.79 1.86 8.77
CA ASP A 30 15.69 1.75 9.92
C ASP A 30 15.82 3.09 10.66
N GLY A 31 15.90 4.20 9.92
CA GLY A 31 15.89 5.54 10.49
C GLY A 31 14.58 5.87 11.20
N LEU A 32 13.45 5.46 10.64
CA LEU A 32 12.13 5.63 11.26
C LEU A 32 11.97 4.81 12.55
N ILE A 33 12.45 3.57 12.55
CA ILE A 33 12.45 2.71 13.74
C ILE A 33 13.35 3.31 14.81
N LYS A 34 14.54 3.79 14.45
CA LYS A 34 15.45 4.43 15.40
C LYS A 34 14.81 5.69 16.02
N SER A 35 14.18 6.54 15.20
CA SER A 35 13.68 7.84 15.65
C SER A 35 12.50 7.75 16.62
N VAL A 36 11.68 6.69 16.53
CA VAL A 36 10.61 6.47 17.52
C VAL A 36 11.13 5.89 18.83
N ASN A 37 12.22 5.13 18.78
CA ASN A 37 12.83 4.53 19.96
C ASN A 37 13.75 5.51 20.71
N ASP A 38 14.38 6.47 20.02
CA ASP A 38 15.17 7.54 20.63
C ASP A 38 14.34 8.77 21.04
N GLY A 39 13.06 8.81 20.68
CA GLY A 39 12.11 9.87 21.02
C GLY A 39 12.18 11.12 20.15
N SER A 40 13.01 11.14 19.10
CA SER A 40 13.06 12.27 18.15
C SER A 40 11.81 12.37 17.27
N THR A 41 11.10 11.27 17.05
CA THR A 41 9.80 11.22 16.36
C THR A 41 8.74 10.53 17.23
N SER A 42 7.52 11.06 17.29
CA SER A 42 6.44 10.47 18.09
C SER A 42 5.81 9.21 17.46
N ALA A 43 5.66 9.20 16.13
CA ALA A 43 5.13 8.08 15.35
C ALA A 43 5.49 8.25 13.87
N PHE A 44 5.49 7.15 13.11
CA PHE A 44 5.57 7.18 11.65
C PHE A 44 4.48 6.31 11.02
N MET A 45 4.21 6.54 9.74
CA MET A 45 3.33 5.72 8.91
C MET A 45 4.15 5.00 7.85
N TRP A 46 3.90 3.72 7.64
CA TRP A 46 4.54 2.89 6.63
C TRP A 46 3.59 1.77 6.18
N GLU A 47 3.92 1.09 5.09
CA GLU A 47 3.12 -0.05 4.63
C GLU A 47 3.18 -1.20 5.67
N TRP A 48 2.04 -1.83 5.94
CA TRP A 48 1.88 -2.75 7.07
C TRP A 48 2.70 -4.03 6.92
N PHE A 49 2.62 -4.72 5.80
CA PHE A 49 3.27 -6.03 5.62
C PHE A 49 4.80 -5.91 5.55
N THR A 50 5.32 -4.76 5.13
CA THR A 50 6.75 -4.43 5.20
C THR A 50 7.20 -3.96 6.59
N THR A 51 6.27 -3.54 7.46
CA THR A 51 6.57 -3.14 8.86
C THR A 51 6.37 -4.27 9.86
N LYS A 52 5.44 -5.19 9.59
CA LYS A 52 5.05 -6.30 10.47
C LYS A 52 6.24 -7.11 10.99
N PRO A 53 7.27 -7.47 10.19
CA PRO A 53 8.45 -8.17 10.70
C PRO A 53 9.21 -7.43 11.81
N TYR A 54 9.13 -6.10 11.86
CA TYR A 54 9.74 -5.28 12.91
C TYR A 54 8.83 -5.18 14.14
N ALA A 55 7.52 -5.12 13.93
CA ALA A 55 6.53 -5.18 15.01
C ALA A 55 6.57 -6.52 15.75
N ASP A 56 6.66 -7.63 15.01
CA ASP A 56 6.75 -8.99 15.56
C ASP A 56 8.03 -9.19 16.39
N LYS A 57 9.11 -8.45 16.06
CA LYS A 57 10.36 -8.42 16.84
C LYS A 57 10.31 -7.45 18.03
N GLY A 58 9.21 -6.73 18.23
CA GLY A 58 9.06 -5.73 19.29
C GLY A 58 9.86 -4.45 19.07
N LEU A 59 10.35 -4.18 17.85
CA LEU A 59 11.13 -2.98 17.52
C LEU A 59 10.27 -1.74 17.34
N VAL A 60 8.99 -1.94 17.01
CA VAL A 60 7.97 -0.90 16.88
C VAL A 60 6.64 -1.42 17.41
N ARG A 61 5.73 -0.50 17.72
CA ARG A 61 4.37 -0.82 18.16
C ARG A 61 3.36 -0.35 17.13
N PHE A 62 2.50 -1.26 16.65
CA PHE A 62 1.35 -0.90 15.82
C PHE A 62 0.31 -0.15 16.66
N ILE A 63 -0.10 1.03 16.20
CA ILE A 63 -1.09 1.88 16.88
C ILE A 63 -2.37 2.10 16.06
N GLY A 64 -2.36 1.73 14.79
CA GLY A 64 -3.50 1.90 13.88
C GLY A 64 -3.10 1.89 12.41
N SER A 65 -4.10 1.80 11.53
CA SER A 65 -3.96 1.88 10.07
C SER A 65 -4.85 2.99 9.50
N VAL A 66 -4.44 3.53 8.37
CA VAL A 66 -5.24 4.49 7.60
C VAL A 66 -5.23 4.03 6.14
N PRO A 67 -6.36 3.55 5.60
CA PRO A 67 -6.43 3.20 4.18
C PRO A 67 -6.30 4.45 3.32
N THR A 68 -5.63 4.33 2.16
CA THR A 68 -5.66 5.39 1.17
C THR A 68 -7.04 5.46 0.53
N PRO A 69 -7.66 6.64 0.40
CA PRO A 69 -8.97 6.75 -0.25
C PRO A 69 -8.88 6.60 -1.78
N TRP A 70 -7.66 6.58 -2.34
CA TRP A 70 -7.36 6.37 -3.75
C TRP A 70 -6.57 5.06 -3.99
N PRO A 71 -6.48 4.59 -5.25
CA PRO A 71 -5.67 3.43 -5.60
C PRO A 71 -4.21 3.56 -5.17
N SER A 72 -3.66 2.53 -4.54
CA SER A 72 -2.30 2.58 -3.96
C SER A 72 -1.18 2.65 -5.00
N TRP A 73 -1.46 2.34 -6.27
CA TRP A 73 -0.48 2.30 -7.36
C TRP A 73 -1.05 2.90 -8.65
N MET A 74 -0.19 3.60 -9.40
CA MET A 74 -0.50 4.16 -10.73
C MET A 74 0.72 4.02 -11.64
N VAL A 75 0.48 3.92 -12.95
CA VAL A 75 1.53 3.94 -13.97
C VAL A 75 1.70 5.36 -14.50
N ALA A 76 2.90 5.93 -14.35
CA ALA A 76 3.24 7.25 -14.90
C ALA A 76 4.17 7.11 -16.11
N ALA A 77 3.86 7.84 -17.18
CA ALA A 77 4.69 7.90 -18.39
C ALA A 77 5.16 9.33 -18.64
N HIS A 78 6.33 9.48 -19.27
CA HIS A 78 6.85 10.80 -19.63
C HIS A 78 6.02 11.44 -20.74
N SER A 79 5.81 12.76 -20.69
CA SER A 79 4.99 13.47 -21.68
C SER A 79 5.62 13.55 -23.09
N SER A 80 6.96 13.49 -23.19
CA SER A 80 7.64 13.49 -24.48
C SER A 80 7.43 12.18 -25.23
N ALA A 81 6.91 12.28 -26.46
CA ALA A 81 6.78 11.18 -27.40
C ALA A 81 8.10 10.52 -27.78
N THR A 82 9.25 11.19 -27.61
CA THR A 82 10.57 10.57 -27.84
C THR A 82 10.98 9.63 -26.71
N ARG A 83 10.55 9.90 -25.48
CA ARG A 83 10.88 9.10 -24.29
C ARG A 83 9.85 8.03 -23.99
N ALA A 84 8.58 8.32 -24.27
CA ALA A 84 7.47 7.40 -24.10
C ALA A 84 6.51 7.54 -25.29
N PRO A 85 6.83 6.92 -26.44
CA PRO A 85 5.95 6.91 -27.59
C PRO A 85 4.59 6.32 -27.22
N ALA A 86 3.50 7.02 -27.55
CA ALA A 86 2.16 6.64 -27.11
C ALA A 86 1.76 5.21 -27.55
N GLY A 87 2.20 4.75 -28.73
CA GLY A 87 1.98 3.37 -29.19
C GLY A 87 2.61 2.35 -28.23
N LEU A 88 3.89 2.51 -27.92
CA LEU A 88 4.61 1.60 -27.03
C LEU A 88 4.04 1.60 -25.60
N VAL A 89 3.60 2.76 -25.10
CA VAL A 89 2.94 2.85 -23.78
C VAL A 89 1.63 2.06 -23.79
N ARG A 90 0.81 2.17 -24.84
CA ARG A 90 -0.43 1.40 -24.96
C ARG A 90 -0.17 -0.11 -25.06
N ASP A 91 0.84 -0.52 -25.82
CA ASP A 91 1.20 -1.92 -25.95
C ASP A 91 1.69 -2.50 -24.61
N PHE A 92 2.52 -1.73 -23.88
CA PHE A 92 2.96 -2.08 -22.53
C PHE A 92 1.76 -2.23 -21.56
N LEU A 93 0.85 -1.25 -21.53
CA LEU A 93 -0.32 -1.28 -20.65
C LEU A 93 -1.26 -2.44 -20.99
N SER A 94 -1.46 -2.73 -22.28
CA SER A 94 -2.30 -3.85 -22.72
C SER A 94 -1.72 -5.20 -22.28
N SER A 95 -0.42 -5.39 -22.49
CA SER A 95 0.30 -6.59 -22.01
C SER A 95 0.25 -6.71 -20.49
N LEU A 96 0.48 -5.61 -19.76
CA LEU A 96 0.41 -5.58 -18.31
C LEU A 96 -0.99 -5.92 -17.80
N THR A 97 -2.06 -5.40 -18.42
CA THR A 97 -3.45 -5.74 -18.09
C THR A 97 -3.68 -7.25 -18.16
N GLU A 98 -3.16 -7.95 -19.18
CA GLU A 98 -3.29 -9.41 -19.27
C GLU A 98 -2.61 -10.15 -18.11
N TYR A 99 -1.39 -9.74 -17.73
CA TYR A 99 -0.68 -10.36 -16.61
C TYR A 99 -1.35 -10.06 -15.27
N VAL A 100 -1.84 -8.84 -15.06
CA VAL A 100 -2.58 -8.44 -13.86
C VAL A 100 -3.85 -9.27 -13.70
N ARG A 101 -4.63 -9.45 -14.78
CA ARG A 101 -5.83 -10.31 -14.76
C ARG A 101 -5.49 -11.76 -14.43
N LYS A 102 -4.46 -12.32 -15.06
CA LYS A 102 -3.99 -13.69 -14.78
C LYS A 102 -3.55 -13.84 -13.32
N PHE A 103 -2.81 -12.87 -12.78
CA PHE A 103 -2.42 -12.87 -11.38
C PHE A 103 -3.63 -12.80 -10.45
N ALA A 104 -4.56 -11.86 -10.70
CA ALA A 104 -5.75 -11.67 -9.88
C ALA A 104 -6.68 -12.89 -9.85
N GLN A 105 -6.85 -13.60 -10.98
CA GLN A 105 -7.62 -14.84 -11.04
C GLN A 105 -7.06 -15.94 -10.13
N GLY A 106 -5.74 -15.97 -9.94
CA GLY A 106 -5.05 -16.92 -9.05
C GLY A 106 -5.29 -16.67 -7.55
N LEU A 107 -6.10 -15.67 -7.17
CA LEU A 107 -6.39 -15.29 -5.79
C LEU A 107 -7.76 -15.79 -5.28
N GLN A 108 -8.48 -16.59 -6.06
CA GLN A 108 -9.84 -17.05 -5.73
C GLN A 108 -9.82 -18.25 -4.76
N ASN A 109 -10.76 -18.26 -3.81
CA ASN A 109 -11.00 -19.27 -2.75
C ASN A 109 -10.14 -19.15 -1.47
N LEU A 110 -10.23 -18.01 -0.78
CA LEU A 110 -9.62 -17.81 0.54
C LEU A 110 -10.72 -17.72 1.62
N GLU A 111 -10.54 -18.42 2.74
CA GLU A 111 -11.47 -18.48 3.89
C GLU A 111 -11.12 -17.44 4.96
N PRO A 112 -12.07 -16.83 5.68
CA PRO A 112 -11.78 -15.83 6.72
C PRO A 112 -10.98 -16.37 7.92
N VAL A 113 -9.99 -15.60 8.40
CA VAL A 113 -9.09 -15.99 9.53
C VAL A 113 -9.39 -15.25 10.85
N GLY A 114 -10.52 -14.55 10.96
CA GLY A 114 -10.92 -13.84 12.20
C GLY A 114 -10.12 -12.57 12.55
N ILE A 115 -9.04 -12.27 11.82
CA ILE A 115 -8.34 -10.97 11.85
C ILE A 115 -9.03 -10.03 10.86
N GLN A 116 -9.13 -8.74 11.19
CA GLN A 116 -9.68 -7.72 10.29
C GLN A 116 -8.66 -6.61 10.03
N ILE A 117 -8.50 -6.21 8.77
CA ILE A 117 -7.75 -5.03 8.35
C ILE A 117 -8.71 -4.13 7.58
N ASN A 118 -8.85 -2.87 8.02
CA ASN A 118 -9.80 -1.90 7.45
C ASN A 118 -11.24 -2.45 7.41
N GLU A 119 -11.68 -3.07 8.52
CA GLU A 119 -13.01 -3.71 8.66
C GLU A 119 -13.27 -4.88 7.69
N LYS A 120 -12.30 -5.19 6.80
CA LYS A 120 -12.35 -6.34 5.94
C LYS A 120 -11.70 -7.52 6.65
N PRO A 121 -12.38 -8.68 6.73
CA PRO A 121 -11.76 -9.89 7.24
C PRO A 121 -10.58 -10.25 6.35
N VAL A 122 -9.45 -10.51 6.99
CA VAL A 122 -8.29 -11.13 6.37
C VAL A 122 -8.66 -12.58 6.11
N VAL A 123 -8.33 -13.09 4.93
CA VAL A 123 -8.64 -14.47 4.48
C VAL A 123 -7.34 -15.26 4.27
N SER A 124 -7.37 -16.58 4.46
CA SER A 124 -6.27 -17.51 4.18
C SER A 124 -6.76 -18.68 3.33
N GLY A 125 -5.89 -19.18 2.44
CA GLY A 125 -6.21 -20.33 1.61
C GLY A 125 -6.13 -21.63 2.41
N ALA A 126 -6.96 -22.62 2.08
CA ALA A 126 -6.77 -23.98 2.56
C ALA A 126 -5.38 -24.47 2.11
N ASP A 127 -4.53 -24.86 3.08
CA ASP A 127 -3.08 -25.16 2.99
C ASP A 127 -2.12 -23.97 2.71
N GLY A 128 -2.65 -22.80 2.35
CA GLY A 128 -1.89 -21.55 2.19
C GLY A 128 -0.96 -21.50 0.96
N HIS A 129 -1.06 -22.45 0.03
CA HIS A 129 -0.27 -22.47 -1.20
C HIS A 129 -1.09 -21.98 -2.39
N SER A 130 -0.47 -21.15 -3.21
CA SER A 130 -0.95 -20.74 -4.53
C SER A 130 0.26 -20.37 -5.38
N PRO A 131 0.18 -20.44 -6.72
CA PRO A 131 1.30 -20.03 -7.57
C PRO A 131 1.79 -18.60 -7.26
N ASN A 132 0.87 -17.71 -6.89
CA ASN A 132 1.17 -16.34 -6.52
C ASN A 132 1.85 -16.25 -5.15
N ALA A 133 1.32 -16.94 -4.14
CA ALA A 133 1.90 -16.97 -2.80
C ALA A 133 3.29 -17.62 -2.82
N ASP A 134 3.44 -18.74 -3.52
CA ASP A 134 4.71 -19.45 -3.69
C ASP A 134 5.77 -18.57 -4.35
N TYR A 135 5.40 -17.89 -5.43
CA TYR A 135 6.27 -16.93 -6.09
C TYR A 135 6.74 -15.83 -5.13
N ILE A 136 5.83 -15.23 -4.35
CA ILE A 136 6.20 -14.15 -3.43
C ILE A 136 7.08 -14.65 -2.30
N VAL A 137 6.76 -15.80 -1.71
CA VAL A 137 7.57 -16.43 -0.66
C VAL A 137 8.97 -16.76 -1.18
N GLU A 138 9.08 -17.37 -2.35
CA GLU A 138 10.37 -17.73 -2.96
C GLU A 138 11.20 -16.49 -3.29
N LYS A 139 10.58 -15.46 -3.89
CA LYS A 139 11.31 -14.28 -4.37
C LYS A 139 11.66 -13.28 -3.28
N PHE A 140 10.80 -13.10 -2.30
CA PHE A 140 10.93 -12.03 -1.31
C PHE A 140 11.17 -12.54 0.12
N GLY A 141 11.02 -13.85 0.37
CA GLY A 141 11.33 -14.45 1.67
C GLY A 141 10.37 -14.08 2.80
N TYR A 142 9.19 -13.54 2.48
CA TYR A 142 8.17 -13.24 3.48
C TYR A 142 7.54 -14.53 4.03
N PRO A 143 7.14 -14.54 5.32
CA PRO A 143 6.36 -15.64 5.86
C PRO A 143 5.10 -15.88 5.02
N ARG A 144 4.84 -17.14 4.66
CA ARG A 144 3.69 -17.52 3.83
C ARG A 144 2.36 -17.00 4.37
N GLU A 145 2.18 -17.04 5.68
CA GLU A 145 0.99 -16.50 6.33
C GLU A 145 0.80 -15.02 6.02
N ASP A 146 1.86 -14.20 6.20
CA ASP A 146 1.82 -12.77 5.90
C ASP A 146 1.56 -12.49 4.42
N VAL A 147 2.11 -13.31 3.52
CA VAL A 147 1.85 -13.22 2.07
C VAL A 147 0.38 -13.51 1.76
N ASN A 148 -0.20 -14.55 2.35
CA ASN A 148 -1.61 -14.88 2.14
C ASN A 148 -2.53 -13.78 2.67
N GLN A 149 -2.22 -13.25 3.86
CA GLN A 149 -2.95 -12.12 4.44
C GLN A 149 -2.83 -10.85 3.57
N TRP A 150 -1.69 -10.63 2.93
CA TRP A 150 -1.53 -9.53 1.98
C TRP A 150 -2.36 -9.76 0.71
N LEU A 151 -2.24 -10.93 0.09
CA LEU A 151 -2.98 -11.32 -1.13
C LEU A 151 -4.50 -11.24 -0.95
N ALA A 152 -4.99 -11.52 0.25
CA ALA A 152 -6.38 -11.37 0.66
C ALA A 152 -6.92 -9.93 0.62
N THR A 153 -6.05 -8.94 0.76
CA THR A 153 -6.43 -7.53 0.95
C THR A 153 -6.24 -6.68 -0.30
N VAL A 154 -5.38 -7.11 -1.21
CA VAL A 154 -5.06 -6.37 -2.42
C VAL A 154 -6.15 -6.50 -3.48
N GLY A 155 -6.52 -5.36 -4.05
CA GLY A 155 -7.37 -5.30 -5.24
C GLY A 155 -6.52 -5.01 -6.48
N TYR A 156 -6.83 -5.68 -7.58
CA TYR A 156 -6.18 -5.45 -8.87
C TYR A 156 -7.19 -4.84 -9.85
N PRO A 157 -6.78 -3.86 -10.69
CA PRO A 157 -7.66 -3.29 -11.68
C PRO A 157 -7.90 -4.28 -12.83
N GLU A 158 -9.12 -4.26 -13.38
CA GLU A 158 -9.44 -5.00 -14.60
C GLU A 158 -8.70 -4.44 -15.82
N ASP A 159 -8.36 -3.15 -15.82
CA ASP A 159 -7.57 -2.53 -16.88
C ASP A 159 -6.64 -1.46 -16.30
N VAL A 160 -5.33 -1.67 -16.40
CA VAL A 160 -4.33 -0.71 -15.90
C VAL A 160 -4.21 0.55 -16.77
N GLY A 161 -4.76 0.52 -17.99
CA GLY A 161 -4.79 1.66 -18.89
C GLY A 161 -5.91 2.65 -18.62
N LEU A 162 -6.83 2.32 -17.71
CA LEU A 162 -7.95 3.16 -17.33
C LEU A 162 -7.73 3.79 -15.95
N VAL A 163 -8.10 5.06 -15.84
CA VAL A 163 -8.21 5.77 -14.56
C VAL A 163 -9.66 6.16 -14.40
N ASP A 164 -10.30 5.72 -13.32
CA ASP A 164 -11.68 6.11 -13.03
C ASP A 164 -11.75 7.63 -12.81
N LEU A 165 -12.72 8.28 -13.45
CA LEU A 165 -12.90 9.72 -13.34
C LEU A 165 -13.12 10.17 -11.89
N THR A 166 -13.76 9.33 -11.07
CA THR A 166 -13.99 9.60 -9.64
C THR A 166 -12.70 9.78 -8.86
N VAL A 167 -11.62 9.07 -9.25
CA VAL A 167 -10.28 9.26 -8.64
C VAL A 167 -9.78 10.68 -8.88
N ILE A 168 -10.01 11.23 -10.08
CA ILE A 168 -9.59 12.59 -10.42
C ILE A 168 -10.46 13.60 -9.66
N THR A 169 -11.78 13.44 -9.69
CA THR A 169 -12.70 14.42 -9.08
C THR A 169 -12.59 14.44 -7.56
N GLN A 170 -12.44 13.29 -6.90
CA GLN A 170 -12.31 13.21 -5.43
C GLN A 170 -10.94 13.65 -4.91
N THR A 171 -9.91 13.68 -5.75
CA THR A 171 -8.55 14.11 -5.34
C THR A 171 -8.37 15.64 -5.46
N LEU A 172 -9.20 16.31 -6.25
CA LEU A 172 -9.11 17.76 -6.52
C LEU A 172 -9.99 18.63 -5.61
N GLU A 173 -10.90 18.01 -4.84
CA GLU A 173 -11.72 18.66 -3.80
C GLU A 173 -11.04 18.63 -2.43
#